data_AF-A0A1X7TNW7-F1
#
_entry.id   AF-A0A1X7TNW7-F1
#
_cell.length_a   1.000
_cell.length_b   1.000
_cell.length_c   1.000
_cell.angle_alpha   90.00
_cell.angle_beta   90.00
_cell.angle_gamma   90.00
#
_symmetry.space_group_name_H-M   'P 1'
#
loop_
_entity.id
_entity.type
_entity.pdbx_description
1 polymer ?
#
loop_
_entity_poly.entity_id
_entity_poly.type
_entity_poly.pdbx_seq_one_letter_code
_entity_poly.pdbx_strand_id
1 'polypeptide(L)'
;MRGNFGTFYFKVTRLVSHTIKMSQLEDFIEFLDDCYPELGPNLTSAATVKDVMKVIKTKCNVINITPVEVAVSFNSKIETEAKSLISDYNAAVNKFCHTFRLQFLLDKKLSESDFLICETIEFVLDWDPAEHLLNDICRLMEKAFQGLSRRIIVKSMHK
;
A
#
# COMPACT_ATOMS: atom_id res chain seq x y z
N MET A 1 -4.60 -9.38 3.56
CA MET A 1 -4.06 -8.27 2.73
C MET A 1 -2.54 -8.26 2.59
N ARG A 2 -1.74 -8.36 3.67
CA ARG A 2 -0.26 -8.36 3.57
C ARG A 2 0.30 -9.42 2.60
N GLY A 3 -0.25 -10.64 2.60
CA GLY A 3 0.12 -11.68 1.63
C GLY A 3 -0.15 -11.28 0.18
N ASN A 4 -1.30 -10.64 -0.10
CA ASN A 4 -1.63 -10.12 -1.43
C ASN A 4 -0.63 -9.05 -1.86
N PHE A 5 -0.26 -8.14 -0.95
CA PHE A 5 0.76 -7.13 -1.20
C PHE A 5 2.11 -7.76 -1.54
N GLY A 6 2.54 -8.76 -0.76
CA GLY A 6 3.77 -9.50 -1.03
C GLY A 6 3.76 -10.17 -2.41
N THR A 7 2.66 -10.82 -2.79
CA THR A 7 2.50 -11.47 -4.10
C THR A 7 2.49 -10.47 -5.24
N PHE A 8 1.74 -9.37 -5.11
CA PHE A 8 1.73 -8.26 -6.08
C PHE A 8 3.16 -7.72 -6.29
N TYR A 9 3.82 -7.36 -5.18
CA TYR A 9 5.15 -6.77 -5.22
C TYR A 9 6.18 -7.71 -5.84
N PHE A 10 6.12 -9.00 -5.50
CA PHE A 10 6.99 -10.03 -6.08
C PHE A 10 6.80 -10.14 -7.60
N LYS A 11 5.56 -10.18 -8.08
CA LYS A 11 5.25 -10.27 -9.51
C LYS A 11 5.74 -9.04 -10.28
N VAL A 12 5.47 -7.84 -9.78
CA VAL A 12 5.93 -6.60 -10.43
C VAL A 12 7.46 -6.49 -10.38
N THR A 13 8.09 -6.80 -9.25
CA THR A 13 9.57 -6.81 -9.16
C THR A 13 10.18 -7.76 -10.19
N ARG A 14 9.60 -8.95 -10.38
CA ARG A 14 10.04 -9.87 -11.44
C ARG A 14 9.87 -9.22 -12.81
N LEU A 15 8.70 -8.68 -13.13
CA LEU A 15 8.44 -8.04 -14.42
C LEU A 15 9.46 -6.94 -14.74
N VAL A 16 9.66 -6.01 -13.80
CA VAL A 16 10.61 -4.89 -13.94
C VAL A 16 12.04 -5.42 -14.13
N SER A 17 12.46 -6.37 -13.28
CA SER A 17 13.83 -6.91 -13.32
C SER A 17 14.15 -7.76 -14.55
N HIS A 18 13.15 -8.32 -15.24
CA HIS A 18 13.37 -9.06 -16.49
C HIS A 18 13.31 -8.14 -17.71
N THR A 19 12.68 -6.98 -17.60
CA THR A 19 12.48 -6.06 -18.73
C THR A 19 13.56 -4.98 -18.80
N ILE A 20 13.93 -4.40 -17.65
CA ILE A 20 15.01 -3.41 -17.58
C ILE A 20 16.35 -4.12 -17.72
N LYS A 21 17.12 -3.72 -18.75
CA LYS A 21 18.48 -4.24 -18.97
C LYS A 21 19.47 -3.55 -18.03
N MET A 22 20.60 -4.21 -17.78
CA MET A 22 21.68 -3.62 -16.96
C MET A 22 22.17 -2.28 -17.52
N SER A 23 22.19 -2.12 -18.85
CA SER A 23 22.56 -0.86 -19.52
C SER A 23 21.59 0.29 -19.29
N GLN A 24 20.42 0.05 -18.70
CA GLN A 24 19.39 1.06 -18.39
C GLN A 24 19.24 1.27 -16.88
N LEU A 25 20.10 0.64 -16.06
CA LEU A 25 19.99 0.72 -14.61
C LEU A 25 20.25 2.14 -14.11
N GLU A 26 21.24 2.83 -14.68
CA GLU A 26 21.57 4.21 -14.32
C GLU A 26 20.41 5.16 -14.63
N ASP A 27 19.87 5.14 -15.86
CA ASP A 27 18.68 5.90 -16.24
C ASP A 27 17.46 5.59 -15.34
N PHE A 28 17.30 4.32 -14.94
CA PHE A 28 16.20 3.91 -14.06
C PHE A 28 16.38 4.43 -12.63
N ILE A 29 17.63 4.46 -12.14
CA ILE A 29 17.97 5.07 -10.86
C ILE A 29 17.72 6.57 -10.90
N GLU A 30 18.21 7.27 -11.93
CA GLU A 30 18.03 8.72 -12.11
C GLU A 30 16.55 9.09 -12.18
N PHE A 31 15.76 8.38 -12.99
CA PHE A 31 14.31 8.58 -13.08
C PHE A 31 13.61 8.45 -11.72
N LEU A 32 14.00 7.46 -10.92
CA LEU A 32 13.40 7.24 -9.60
C LEU A 32 13.90 8.25 -8.56
N ASP A 33 15.14 8.72 -8.68
CA ASP A 33 15.69 9.78 -7.83
C ASP A 33 14.99 11.11 -8.09
N ASP A 34 14.71 11.45 -9.35
CA ASP A 34 13.91 12.63 -9.72
C ASP A 34 12.50 12.59 -9.13
N CYS A 35 11.90 11.40 -9.07
CA CYS A 35 10.55 11.20 -8.52
C CYS A 35 10.53 11.09 -6.99
N TYR A 36 11.61 10.60 -6.39
CA TYR A 36 11.76 10.31 -4.96
C TYR A 36 13.17 10.68 -4.48
N PRO A 37 13.52 11.97 -4.43
CA PRO A 37 14.87 12.42 -4.11
C PRO A 37 15.32 12.01 -2.71
N GLU A 38 14.37 11.74 -1.81
CA GLU A 38 14.68 11.23 -0.48
C GLU A 38 15.15 9.76 -0.47
N LEU A 39 15.03 9.05 -1.59
CA LEU A 39 15.56 7.70 -1.79
C LEU A 39 16.97 7.70 -2.41
N GLY A 40 17.43 8.82 -2.98
CA GLY A 40 18.69 8.93 -3.73
C GLY A 40 19.88 8.19 -3.13
N PRO A 41 20.25 8.44 -1.85
CA PRO A 41 21.39 7.76 -1.22
C PRO A 41 21.27 6.22 -1.23
N ASN A 42 20.05 5.69 -1.11
CA ASN A 42 19.80 4.26 -1.15
C ASN A 42 19.78 3.72 -2.59
N LEU A 43 19.24 4.51 -3.53
CA LEU A 43 19.20 4.16 -4.96
C LEU A 43 20.60 4.12 -5.58
N THR A 44 21.47 5.07 -5.26
CA THR A 44 22.84 5.15 -5.80
C THR A 44 23.72 3.95 -5.43
N SER A 45 23.36 3.24 -4.35
CA SER A 45 24.06 2.02 -3.92
C SER A 45 23.54 0.73 -4.58
N ALA A 46 22.47 0.81 -5.36
CA ALA A 46 21.83 -0.36 -5.95
C ALA A 46 22.63 -0.90 -7.14
N ALA A 47 23.09 -2.15 -7.03
CA ALA A 47 23.83 -2.82 -8.10
C ALA A 47 22.92 -3.56 -9.11
N THR A 48 21.63 -3.71 -8.79
CA THR A 48 20.67 -4.42 -9.65
C THR A 48 19.30 -3.76 -9.61
N VAL A 49 18.49 -3.99 -10.66
CA VAL A 49 17.08 -3.58 -10.70
C VAL A 49 16.29 -4.13 -9.51
N LYS A 50 16.63 -5.34 -9.03
CA LYS A 50 16.00 -5.90 -7.82
C LYS A 50 16.34 -5.10 -6.57
N ASP A 51 17.55 -4.58 -6.46
CA ASP A 51 17.96 -3.75 -5.33
C ASP A 51 17.27 -2.40 -5.38
N VAL A 52 17.14 -1.79 -6.57
CA VAL A 52 16.31 -0.59 -6.77
C VAL A 52 14.88 -0.84 -6.31
N MET A 53 14.26 -1.94 -6.74
CA MET A 53 12.91 -2.29 -6.28
C MET A 53 12.87 -2.48 -4.76
N LYS A 54 13.86 -3.13 -4.11
CA LYS A 54 13.87 -3.19 -2.64
C LYS A 54 13.82 -1.81 -1.98
N VAL A 55 14.52 -0.82 -2.53
CA VAL A 55 14.47 0.57 -2.06
C VAL A 55 13.07 1.16 -2.27
N ILE A 56 12.49 1.01 -3.45
CA ILE A 56 11.10 1.46 -3.76
C ILE A 56 10.07 0.84 -2.80
N LYS A 57 10.26 -0.42 -2.42
CA LYS A 57 9.37 -1.11 -1.46
C LYS A 57 9.28 -0.38 -0.13
N THR A 58 10.33 0.32 0.31
CA THR A 58 10.34 1.05 1.59
C THR A 58 9.35 2.21 1.65
N LYS A 59 8.94 2.75 0.49
CA LYS A 59 7.92 3.79 0.36
C LYS A 59 6.52 3.22 0.12
N CYS A 60 6.41 1.92 -0.07
CA CYS A 60 5.14 1.24 -0.28
C CYS A 60 4.57 0.72 1.04
N ASN A 61 3.25 0.57 1.09
CA ASN A 61 2.57 -0.17 2.14
C ASN A 61 1.33 -0.90 1.57
N VAL A 62 0.54 -1.55 2.43
CA VAL A 62 -0.61 -2.36 1.97
C VAL A 62 -1.70 -1.57 1.24
N ILE A 63 -1.75 -0.24 1.36
CA ILE A 63 -2.71 0.60 0.63
C ILE A 63 -2.05 1.56 -0.37
N ASN A 64 -0.78 1.91 -0.17
CA ASN A 64 -0.03 2.80 -1.03
C ASN A 64 0.98 2.00 -1.87
N ILE A 65 0.70 1.91 -3.17
CA ILE A 65 1.59 1.30 -4.17
C ILE A 65 2.08 2.32 -5.21
N THR A 66 1.85 3.61 -5.00
CA THR A 66 2.23 4.66 -5.97
C THR A 66 3.71 4.64 -6.36
N PRO A 67 4.67 4.36 -5.46
CA PRO A 67 6.07 4.21 -5.88
C PRO A 67 6.30 3.09 -6.89
N VAL A 68 5.49 2.01 -6.85
CA VAL A 68 5.52 0.97 -7.88
C VAL A 68 4.91 1.46 -9.18
N GLU A 69 3.81 2.22 -9.13
CA GLU A 69 3.16 2.81 -10.31
C GLU A 69 4.14 3.74 -11.06
N VAL A 70 4.91 4.55 -10.34
CA VAL A 70 5.99 5.37 -10.90
C VAL A 70 7.10 4.48 -11.48
N ALA A 71 7.59 3.49 -10.73
CA ALA A 71 8.65 2.61 -11.23
C ALA A 71 8.28 1.88 -12.53
N VAL A 72 7.02 1.46 -12.70
CA VAL A 72 6.59 0.79 -13.95
C VAL A 72 6.39 1.76 -15.11
N SER A 73 6.15 3.04 -14.87
CA SER A 73 5.97 4.05 -15.93
C SER A 73 7.29 4.44 -16.62
N PHE A 74 8.45 4.02 -16.07
CA PHE A 74 9.76 4.19 -16.71
C PHE A 74 9.81 3.62 -18.14
N ASN A 75 9.02 2.58 -18.42
CA ASN A 75 9.03 1.92 -19.72
C ASN A 75 7.63 1.48 -20.13
N SER A 76 7.20 1.89 -21.33
CA SER A 76 5.84 1.62 -21.84
C SER A 76 5.47 0.14 -21.92
N LYS A 77 6.45 -0.75 -22.14
CA LYS A 77 6.23 -2.21 -22.11
C LYS A 77 5.94 -2.68 -20.68
N ILE A 78 6.73 -2.24 -19.71
CA ILE A 78 6.53 -2.58 -18.29
C ILE A 78 5.19 -2.03 -17.81
N GLU A 79 4.87 -0.79 -18.14
CA GLU A 79 3.60 -0.14 -17.80
C GLU A 79 2.40 -0.94 -18.32
N THR A 80 2.46 -1.36 -19.59
CA THR A 80 1.41 -2.16 -20.23
C THR A 80 1.24 -3.52 -19.52
N GLU A 81 2.33 -4.23 -19.25
CA GLU A 81 2.30 -5.55 -18.62
C GLU A 81 1.93 -5.49 -17.12
N ALA A 82 2.29 -4.42 -16.42
CA ALA A 82 2.00 -4.22 -15.01
C ALA A 82 0.55 -3.76 -14.75
N LYS A 83 -0.14 -3.24 -15.76
CA LYS A 83 -1.48 -2.66 -15.64
C LYS A 83 -2.49 -3.61 -14.97
N SER A 84 -2.50 -4.88 -15.37
CA SER A 84 -3.40 -5.88 -14.77
C SER A 84 -3.01 -6.17 -13.32
N LEU A 85 -1.72 -6.31 -13.02
CA LEU A 85 -1.24 -6.55 -11.65
C LEU A 85 -1.63 -5.42 -10.70
N ILE A 86 -1.49 -4.17 -11.13
CA ILE A 86 -1.86 -2.97 -10.35
C ILE A 86 -3.38 -2.90 -10.18
N SER A 87 -4.13 -3.07 -11.27
CA SER A 87 -5.60 -3.05 -11.24
C SER A 87 -6.17 -4.13 -10.32
N ASP A 88 -5.68 -5.37 -10.44
CA ASP A 88 -6.13 -6.51 -9.62
C ASP A 88 -5.82 -6.29 -8.14
N TYR A 89 -4.64 -5.75 -7.83
CA TYR A 89 -4.28 -5.44 -6.45
C TYR A 89 -5.17 -4.34 -5.87
N ASN A 90 -5.34 -3.23 -6.58
CA ASN A 90 -6.22 -2.14 -6.16
C ASN A 90 -7.67 -2.61 -5.99
N ALA A 91 -8.17 -3.43 -6.91
CA ALA A 91 -9.49 -4.06 -6.79
C ALA A 91 -9.60 -4.95 -5.55
N ALA A 92 -8.58 -5.75 -5.23
CA ALA A 92 -8.57 -6.59 -4.04
C ALA A 92 -8.57 -5.75 -2.75
N VAL A 93 -7.78 -4.67 -2.68
CA VAL A 93 -7.79 -3.73 -1.54
C VAL A 93 -9.17 -3.08 -1.39
N ASN A 94 -9.75 -2.57 -2.47
CA ASN A 94 -11.05 -1.90 -2.45
C ASN A 94 -12.18 -2.86 -2.06
N LYS A 95 -12.18 -4.08 -2.60
CA LYS A 95 -13.13 -5.14 -2.24
C LYS A 95 -13.03 -5.46 -0.74
N PHE A 96 -11.82 -5.66 -0.23
CA PHE A 96 -11.60 -5.91 1.20
C PHE A 96 -12.17 -4.77 2.06
N CYS A 97 -11.81 -3.52 1.75
CA CYS A 97 -12.26 -2.34 2.48
C CYS A 97 -13.79 -2.21 2.46
N HIS A 98 -14.41 -2.42 1.30
CA HIS A 98 -15.85 -2.36 1.13
C HIS A 98 -16.57 -3.46 1.93
N THR A 99 -16.14 -4.72 1.79
CA THR A 99 -16.74 -5.85 2.50
C THR A 99 -16.58 -5.69 4.01
N PHE A 100 -15.39 -5.30 4.48
CA PHE A 100 -15.12 -5.08 5.90
C PHE A 100 -16.02 -3.98 6.47
N ARG A 101 -16.11 -2.83 5.77
CA ARG A 101 -17.02 -1.75 6.17
C ARG A 101 -18.47 -2.25 6.25
N LEU A 102 -18.98 -2.92 5.21
CA LEU A 102 -20.36 -3.40 5.22
C LEU A 102 -20.63 -4.35 6.40
N GLN A 103 -19.77 -5.34 6.62
CA GLN A 103 -19.91 -6.26 7.75
C GLN A 103 -19.93 -5.52 9.09
N PHE A 104 -19.06 -4.52 9.25
CA PHE A 104 -19.02 -3.73 10.48
C PHE A 104 -20.30 -2.91 10.70
N LEU A 105 -20.85 -2.29 9.65
CA LEU A 105 -22.02 -1.42 9.77
C LEU A 105 -23.34 -2.20 9.87
N LEU A 106 -23.45 -3.40 9.28
CA LEU A 106 -24.67 -4.20 9.27
C LEU A 106 -25.17 -4.53 10.69
N ASP A 107 -24.25 -4.77 11.62
CA ASP A 107 -24.58 -5.12 13.00
C ASP A 107 -24.67 -3.89 13.93
N LYS A 108 -24.62 -2.68 13.37
CA LYS A 108 -24.59 -1.42 14.14
C LYS A 108 -25.69 -0.48 13.65
N LYS A 109 -26.60 -0.13 14.56
CA LYS A 109 -27.44 1.07 14.37
C LYS A 109 -26.54 2.29 14.52
N LEU A 110 -26.23 2.92 13.40
CA LEU A 110 -25.55 4.20 13.38
C LEU A 110 -26.60 5.30 13.38
N SER A 111 -26.41 6.32 14.20
CA SER A 111 -27.35 7.44 14.24
C SER A 111 -27.31 8.16 12.89
N GLU A 112 -28.48 8.38 12.28
CA GLU A 112 -28.63 9.24 11.11
C GLU A 112 -28.71 10.74 11.51
N SER A 113 -28.76 11.05 12.81
CA SER A 113 -29.02 12.40 13.32
C SER A 113 -27.75 13.22 13.61
N ASP A 114 -27.78 14.38 12.96
CA ASP A 114 -27.16 15.68 13.18
C ASP A 114 -25.63 15.81 13.27
N PHE A 115 -25.17 16.73 12.42
CA PHE A 115 -23.83 17.20 12.07
C PHE A 115 -22.91 17.65 13.22
N LEU A 116 -23.15 17.23 14.47
CA LEU A 116 -22.49 17.76 15.67
C LEU A 116 -21.89 16.69 16.60
N ILE A 117 -22.08 15.40 16.34
CA ILE A 117 -21.50 14.34 17.19
C ILE A 117 -20.36 13.65 16.42
N CYS A 118 -19.12 13.82 16.89
CA CYS A 118 -18.00 13.01 16.43
C CYS A 118 -18.22 11.56 16.91
N GLU A 119 -18.78 10.71 16.05
CA GLU A 119 -18.87 9.29 16.33
C GLU A 119 -17.46 8.69 16.27
N THR A 120 -17.03 8.10 17.40
CA THR A 120 -15.75 7.40 17.49
C THR A 120 -16.00 5.91 17.29
N ILE A 121 -15.28 5.31 16.35
CA ILE A 121 -15.23 3.86 16.18
C ILE A 121 -13.95 3.37 16.81
N GLU A 122 -14.07 2.59 17.89
CA GLU A 122 -12.94 2.00 18.58
C GLU A 122 -12.83 0.51 18.26
N PHE A 123 -11.63 0.11 17.85
CA PHE A 123 -11.28 -1.28 17.60
C PHE A 123 -10.25 -1.73 18.64
N VAL A 124 -10.60 -2.82 19.31
CA VAL A 124 -9.79 -3.39 20.37
C VAL A 124 -9.24 -4.72 19.89
N LEU A 125 -7.91 -4.82 19.82
CA LEU A 125 -7.23 -6.07 19.52
C LEU A 125 -7.00 -6.84 20.82
N ASP A 126 -7.43 -8.10 20.85
CA ASP A 126 -7.27 -9.04 21.97
C ASP A 126 -5.86 -9.67 22.04
N TRP A 127 -4.95 -9.17 21.20
CA TRP A 127 -3.57 -9.59 21.10
C TRP A 127 -2.67 -8.39 20.82
N ASP A 128 -1.36 -8.54 21.07
CA ASP A 128 -0.36 -7.51 20.84
C ASP A 128 0.35 -7.74 19.49
N PRO A 129 -0.04 -7.02 18.41
CA PRO A 129 0.58 -7.18 17.11
C PRO A 129 2.00 -6.63 17.06
N ALA A 130 2.85 -7.28 16.27
CA ALA A 130 4.07 -6.65 15.80
C ALA A 130 3.74 -5.31 15.11
N GLU A 131 4.58 -4.29 15.33
CA GLU A 131 4.31 -2.91 14.93
C GLU A 131 3.94 -2.75 13.44
N HIS A 132 4.64 -3.47 12.55
CA HIS A 132 4.37 -3.44 11.12
C HIS A 132 2.99 -3.97 10.73
N LEU A 133 2.42 -4.87 11.54
CA LEU A 133 1.10 -5.45 11.35
C LEU A 133 0.02 -4.53 11.94
N LEU A 134 0.27 -3.92 13.10
CA LEU A 134 -0.59 -2.86 13.63
C LEU A 134 -0.74 -1.72 12.62
N ASN A 135 0.39 -1.29 12.04
CA ASN A 135 0.42 -0.25 11.03
C ASN A 135 -0.35 -0.61 9.74
N ASP A 136 -0.45 -1.89 9.38
CA ASP A 136 -1.32 -2.31 8.28
C ASP A 136 -2.79 -2.24 8.65
N ILE A 137 -3.12 -2.70 9.85
CA ILE A 137 -4.48 -2.69 10.38
C ILE A 137 -4.98 -1.25 10.37
N CYS A 138 -4.26 -0.31 11.00
CA CYS A 138 -4.63 1.10 11.05
C CYS A 138 -4.90 1.68 9.65
N ARG A 139 -3.98 1.48 8.69
CA ARG A 139 -4.13 1.98 7.31
C ARG A 139 -5.31 1.38 6.57
N LEU A 140 -5.55 0.08 6.71
CA LEU A 140 -6.69 -0.58 6.08
C LEU A 140 -8.02 -0.06 6.66
N MET A 141 -8.04 0.26 7.95
CA MET A 141 -9.23 0.78 8.63
C MET A 141 -9.50 2.22 8.25
N GLU A 142 -8.46 3.06 8.25
CA GLU A 142 -8.52 4.43 7.72
C GLU A 142 -9.06 4.43 6.29
N LYS A 143 -8.56 3.54 5.42
CA LYS A 143 -9.07 3.41 4.04
C LYS A 143 -10.50 2.90 3.98
N ALA A 144 -10.86 1.89 4.78
CA ALA A 144 -12.19 1.29 4.76
C ALA A 144 -13.29 2.28 5.17
N PHE A 145 -13.01 3.11 6.17
CA PHE A 145 -13.95 4.11 6.69
C PHE A 145 -13.66 5.52 6.18
N GLN A 146 -12.77 5.66 5.19
CA GLN A 146 -12.51 6.93 4.51
C GLN A 146 -13.83 7.52 4.00
N GLY A 147 -14.05 8.81 4.27
CA GLY A 147 -15.28 9.52 3.90
C GLY A 147 -16.42 9.41 4.91
N LEU A 148 -16.27 8.65 6.00
CA LEU A 148 -17.12 8.84 7.18
C LEU A 148 -16.56 10.01 8.00
N SER A 149 -17.43 10.92 8.43
CA SER A 149 -17.08 12.01 9.37
C SER A 149 -16.86 11.48 10.79
N ARG A 150 -15.91 10.55 10.96
CA ARG A 150 -15.74 9.76 12.18
C ARG A 150 -14.28 9.59 12.56
N ARG A 151 -14.03 9.53 13.87
CA ARG A 151 -12.69 9.24 14.41
C ARG A 151 -12.53 7.73 14.54
N ILE A 152 -11.47 7.19 13.95
CA ILE A 152 -11.13 5.78 14.06
C ILE A 152 -9.98 5.66 15.05
N ILE A 153 -10.14 4.81 16.06
CA ILE A 153 -9.10 4.51 17.04
C ILE A 153 -8.90 3.00 17.05
N VAL A 154 -7.65 2.57 16.92
CA VAL A 154 -7.25 1.15 17.03
C VAL A 154 -6.28 1.05 18.19
N LYS A 155 -6.58 0.19 19.18
CA LYS A 155 -5.71 -0.04 20.34
C LYS A 155 -5.58 -1.54 20.64
N SER A 156 -4.41 -1.97 21.08
CA SER A 156 -4.20 -3.31 21.64
C SER A 156 -4.53 -3.33 23.13
N MET A 157 -4.93 -4.50 23.65
CA MET A 157 -4.99 -4.74 25.09
C MET A 157 -3.77 -5.53 25.53
N HIS A 158 -3.09 -5.03 26.56
CA HIS A 158 -2.13 -5.82 27.32
C HIS A 158 -2.89 -6.48 28.48
N LYS A 159 -2.82 -7.82 28.59
CA LYS A 159 -3.22 -8.53 29.81
C LYS A 159 -2.08 -8.47 30.82
#